data_AF-A0A1Q7QSL2-F1
#
_entry.id   AF-A0A1Q7QSL2-F1
#
_cell.length_a   1.000
_cell.length_b   1.000
_cell.length_c   1.000
_cell.angle_alpha   90.00
_cell.angle_beta   90.00
_cell.angle_gamma   90.00
#
_symmetry.space_group_name_H-M   'P 1'
#
loop_
_entity.id
_entity.type
_entity.pdbx_description
1 polymer ?
#
loop_
_entity_poly.entity_id
_entity_poly.type
_entity_poly.pdbx_seq_one_letter_code
_entity_poly.pdbx_strand_id
1 'polypeptide(L)'
;MRANLDRTGGLVFSHRVLLALLERGLPRDEAYRIVQAAAAAVHRGGESFREGLLNSGRFTAGDLDRLFEYGYYLRHVDAILERVGIPGRSVIARPEGPKQSPATPESACHPANLDSEFAGTPTTRRSSQ
;
A
#
# COMPACT_ATOMS: atom_id res chain seq x y z
N MET A 1 1.56 -10.24 -11.68
CA MET A 1 2.91 -9.76 -11.31
C MET A 1 2.85 -8.51 -10.44
N ARG A 2 2.22 -7.40 -10.88
CA ARG A 2 2.14 -6.14 -10.11
C ARG A 2 1.61 -6.32 -8.67
N ALA A 3 0.51 -7.06 -8.49
CA ALA A 3 -0.04 -7.34 -7.16
C ALA A 3 0.96 -7.96 -6.18
N ASN A 4 1.96 -8.73 -6.63
CA ASN A 4 2.99 -9.28 -5.75
C ASN A 4 3.97 -8.21 -5.26
N LEU A 5 4.26 -7.20 -6.10
CA LEU A 5 5.08 -6.06 -5.71
C LEU A 5 4.34 -5.19 -4.69
N ASP A 6 3.05 -4.94 -4.93
CA ASP A 6 2.23 -4.14 -4.01
C ASP A 6 2.08 -4.81 -2.64
N ARG A 7 2.06 -6.16 -2.59
CA ARG A 7 2.08 -6.94 -1.35
C ARG A 7 3.35 -6.77 -0.51
N THR A 8 4.43 -6.23 -1.07
CA THR A 8 5.62 -5.88 -0.27
C THR A 8 5.42 -4.61 0.58
N GLY A 9 4.27 -3.93 0.46
CA GLY A 9 3.99 -2.69 1.20
C GLY A 9 4.84 -1.51 0.74
N GLY A 10 5.39 -1.55 -0.49
CA GLY A 10 6.23 -0.49 -1.06
C GLY A 10 7.73 -0.61 -0.74
N LEU A 11 8.17 -1.71 -0.11
CA LEU A 11 9.59 -1.89 0.27
C LEU A 11 10.55 -1.92 -0.93
N VAL A 12 10.06 -2.23 -2.13
CA VAL A 12 10.85 -2.19 -3.38
C VAL A 12 11.44 -0.79 -3.66
N PHE A 13 10.85 0.27 -3.10
CA PHE A 13 11.32 1.64 -3.26
C PHE A 13 12.37 2.07 -2.22
N SER A 14 12.69 1.22 -1.24
CA SER A 14 13.61 1.54 -0.13
C SER A 14 14.97 2.09 -0.57
N HIS A 15 15.56 1.53 -1.63
CA HIS A 15 16.83 2.02 -2.16
C HIS A 15 16.72 3.43 -2.74
N ARG A 16 15.64 3.74 -3.47
CA ARG A 16 15.44 5.09 -4.03
C ARG A 16 15.27 6.12 -2.92
N VAL A 17 14.52 5.77 -1.89
CA VAL A 17 14.31 6.63 -0.72
C VAL A 17 15.63 6.89 0.00
N LEU A 18 16.45 5.85 0.20
CA LEU A 18 17.79 5.99 0.78
C LEU A 18 18.64 6.98 -0.01
N LEU A 19 18.74 6.82 -1.34
CA LEU A 19 19.50 7.73 -2.19
C LEU A 19 18.97 9.16 -2.11
N ALA A 20 17.65 9.35 -2.13
CA ALA A 20 17.04 10.67 -2.01
C ALA A 20 17.37 11.37 -0.68
N LEU A 21 17.50 10.64 0.43
CA LEU A 21 17.95 11.21 1.70
C LEU A 21 19.42 11.63 1.65
N LEU A 22 20.28 10.81 1.05
CA LEU A 22 21.69 11.14 0.88
C LEU A 22 21.89 12.37 -0.03
N GLU A 23 21.13 12.46 -1.12
CA GLU A 23 21.12 13.61 -2.04
C GLU A 23 20.63 14.90 -1.35
N ARG A 24 19.74 14.78 -0.36
CA ARG A 24 19.31 15.89 0.52
C ARG A 24 20.37 16.26 1.58
N GLY A 25 21.52 15.59 1.59
CA GLY A 25 22.63 15.87 2.50
C GLY A 25 22.52 15.19 3.86
N LEU A 26 21.63 14.21 4.06
CA LEU A 26 21.59 13.48 5.32
C LEU A 26 22.83 12.60 5.48
N PRO A 27 23.35 12.48 6.72
CA PRO A 27 24.36 11.47 7.04
C PRO A 27 23.85 10.07 6.71
N ARG A 28 24.75 9.23 6.21
CA ARG A 28 24.41 7.87 5.78
C ARG A 28 23.73 7.05 6.88
N ASP A 29 24.24 7.14 8.10
CA ASP A 29 23.69 6.40 9.24
C ASP A 29 22.30 6.88 9.64
N GLU A 30 22.01 8.17 9.47
CA GLU A 30 20.69 8.73 9.73
C GLU A 30 19.69 8.32 8.65
N ALA A 31 20.11 8.37 7.38
CA ALA A 31 19.29 7.92 6.26
C ALA A 31 18.94 6.43 6.40
N TYR A 32 19.89 5.58 6.80
CA TYR A 32 19.62 4.17 7.07
C TYR A 32 18.65 3.96 8.22
N ARG A 33 18.81 4.69 9.34
CA ARG A 33 17.90 4.58 10.49
C ARG A 33 16.45 4.90 10.09
N ILE A 34 16.23 5.96 9.32
CA ILE A 34 14.91 6.35 8.84
C ILE A 34 14.30 5.24 7.97
N VAL A 35 15.05 4.77 6.96
CA VAL A 35 14.57 3.76 6.02
C VAL A 35 14.29 2.43 6.73
N GLN A 36 15.16 2.00 7.65
CA GLN A 36 14.98 0.77 8.42
C GLN A 36 13.79 0.85 9.36
N ALA A 37 13.56 1.98 10.03
CA ALA A 37 12.41 2.18 10.90
C ALA A 37 11.09 2.05 10.12
N ALA A 38 10.99 2.72 8.97
CA ALA A 38 9.84 2.62 8.08
C ALA A 38 9.66 1.19 7.53
N ALA A 39 10.75 0.51 7.17
CA ALA A 39 10.68 -0.88 6.70
C ALA A 39 10.22 -1.86 7.78
N ALA A 40 10.67 -1.66 9.02
CA ALA A 40 10.26 -2.47 10.15
C ALA A 40 8.76 -2.31 10.47
N ALA A 41 8.20 -1.13 10.24
CA ALA A 41 6.77 -0.87 10.44
C ALA A 41 5.89 -1.68 9.46
N VAL A 42 6.33 -1.82 8.21
CA VAL A 42 5.69 -2.71 7.22
C VAL A 42 5.71 -4.16 7.68
N HIS A 43 6.85 -4.64 8.19
CA HIS A 43 6.98 -6.04 8.61
C HIS A 43 6.07 -6.38 9.79
N ARG A 44 5.82 -5.41 10.68
CA ARG A 44 4.86 -5.56 11.79
C ARG A 44 3.40 -5.50 11.35
N GLY A 45 3.13 -5.21 10.07
CA GLY A 45 1.78 -5.10 9.52
C GLY A 45 1.01 -3.86 9.98
N GLY A 46 1.69 -2.86 10.54
CA GLY A 46 1.05 -1.68 11.12
C GLY A 46 0.75 -0.57 10.12
N GLU A 47 1.65 -0.35 9.16
CA GLU A 47 1.54 0.73 8.17
C GLU A 47 2.36 0.39 6.91
N SER A 48 2.03 1.04 5.79
CA SER A 48 2.80 0.94 4.56
C SER A 48 4.16 1.65 4.66
N PHE A 49 5.10 1.29 3.77
CA PHE A 49 6.42 1.93 3.77
C PHE A 49 6.31 3.44 3.53
N ARG A 50 5.34 3.86 2.71
CA ARG A 50 5.07 5.26 2.39
C ARG A 50 4.60 6.03 3.62
N GLU A 51 3.70 5.45 4.41
CA GLU A 51 3.21 6.06 5.66
C GLU A 51 4.31 6.21 6.70
N GLY A 52 5.12 5.15 6.91
CA GLY A 52 6.27 5.22 7.83
C GLY A 52 7.28 6.31 7.44
N LEU A 53 7.45 6.56 6.13
CA LEU A 53 8.31 7.65 5.65
C LEU A 53 7.68 9.04 5.82
N LEU A 54 6.36 9.19 5.66
CA LEU A 54 5.67 10.45 5.98
C LEU A 54 5.81 10.79 7.47
N ASN A 55 5.66 9.78 8.32
CA ASN A 55 5.78 9.92 9.78
C ASN A 55 7.20 10.33 10.22
N SER A 56 8.22 10.10 9.40
CA SER A 56 9.58 10.58 9.67
C SER A 56 9.75 12.10 9.56
N GLY A 57 8.79 12.80 8.91
CA GLY A 57 8.85 14.24 8.66
C GLY A 57 9.93 14.68 7.65
N ARG A 58 10.65 13.74 7.01
CA ARG A 58 11.71 14.04 6.03
C ARG A 58 11.23 14.14 4.59
N PHE A 59 9.98 13.77 4.36
CA PHE A 59 9.36 13.77 3.04
C PHE A 59 7.96 14.39 3.10
N THR A 60 7.62 15.10 2.05
CA THR A 60 6.24 15.49 1.76
C THR A 60 5.53 14.39 0.97
N ALA A 61 4.20 14.43 0.90
CA ALA A 61 3.44 13.52 0.03
C ALA A 61 3.90 13.60 -1.44
N GLY A 62 4.15 14.82 -1.94
CA GLY A 62 4.62 15.02 -3.32
C GLY A 62 6.04 14.50 -3.59
N ASP A 63 6.92 14.51 -2.59
CA ASP A 63 8.24 13.86 -2.69
C ASP A 63 8.08 12.36 -2.90
N LEU A 64 7.22 11.74 -2.10
CA LEU A 64 7.01 10.29 -2.14
C LEU A 64 6.31 9.85 -3.41
N ASP A 65 5.42 10.65 -3.99
CA ASP A 65 4.75 10.32 -5.26
C ASP A 65 5.77 10.08 -6.38
N ARG A 66 6.83 10.91 -6.44
CA ARG A 66 7.91 10.74 -7.42
C ARG A 66 8.83 9.55 -7.11
N LEU A 67 9.07 9.28 -5.83
CA LEU A 67 9.94 8.18 -5.39
C LEU A 67 9.28 6.81 -5.56
N PHE A 68 7.96 6.75 -5.44
CA PHE A 68 7.14 5.53 -5.55
C PHE A 68 6.63 5.25 -6.98
N GLU A 69 7.19 5.95 -7.97
CA GLU A 69 6.84 5.71 -9.37
C GLU A 69 7.64 4.53 -9.96
N TYR A 70 6.93 3.53 -10.50
CA TYR A 70 7.54 2.38 -11.16
C TYR A 70 8.27 2.74 -12.47
N GLY A 71 7.86 3.82 -13.14
CA GLY A 71 8.45 4.28 -14.40
C GLY A 71 9.97 4.48 -14.30
N TYR A 72 10.46 4.86 -13.12
CA TYR A 72 11.89 4.99 -12.85
C TYR A 72 12.67 3.69 -13.12
N TYR A 73 12.13 2.52 -12.76
CA TYR A 73 12.80 1.23 -12.98
C TYR A 73 12.68 0.74 -14.42
N LEU A 74 11.67 1.23 -15.15
CA LEU A 74 11.38 0.81 -16.52
C LEU A 74 12.07 1.68 -17.58
N ARG A 75 12.66 2.82 -17.19
CA ARG A 75 13.24 3.82 -18.11
C ARG A 75 14.32 3.32 -19.08
N HIS A 76 14.94 2.18 -18.78
CA HIS A 76 16.00 1.59 -19.61
C HIS A 76 15.58 0.30 -20.32
N VAL A 77 14.32 -0.12 -20.19
CA VAL A 77 13.83 -1.38 -20.77
C VAL A 77 13.99 -1.36 -22.29
N ASP A 78 13.57 -0.29 -22.97
CA ASP A 78 13.67 -0.20 -24.43
C ASP A 78 15.12 -0.30 -24.91
N ALA A 79 16.03 0.44 -24.29
CA ALA A 79 17.46 0.38 -24.61
C ALA A 79 18.07 -1.02 -24.38
N ILE A 80 17.63 -1.75 -23.35
CA ILE A 80 18.08 -3.12 -23.09
C ILE A 80 17.54 -4.08 -24.16
N LEU A 81 16.26 -3.93 -24.53
CA LEU A 81 15.60 -4.76 -25.55
C LEU A 81 16.25 -4.56 -26.93
N GLU A 82 16.53 -3.31 -27.31
CA GLU A 82 17.23 -3.00 -28.56
C GLU A 82 18.62 -3.64 -28.62
N ARG A 83 19.36 -3.61 -27.51
CA ARG A 83 20.70 -4.21 -27.43
C ARG A 83 20.70 -5.72 -27.64
N VAL A 84 19.60 -6.41 -27.33
CA VAL A 84 19.44 -7.85 -27.57
C VAL A 84 18.73 -8.16 -28.89
N GLY A 85 18.55 -7.16 -29.77
CA GLY A 85 17.96 -7.33 -31.10
C GLY A 85 16.43 -7.36 -31.12
N ILE A 86 15.77 -6.94 -30.03
CA ILE A 86 14.31 -6.81 -29.95
C ILE A 86 13.96 -5.34 -30.18
N PRO A 87 13.33 -4.96 -31.32
CA PRO A 87 13.01 -3.56 -31.60
C PRO A 87 12.05 -3.00 -30.56
N GLY A 88 12.42 -1.88 -29.94
CA GLY A 88 11.60 -1.17 -28.96
C GLY A 88 10.31 -0.65 -29.59
N ARG A 89 9.17 -1.33 -29.35
CA ARG A 89 7.86 -0.71 -29.56
C ARG A 89 7.62 0.25 -28.41
N SER A 90 7.89 1.54 -28.62
CA SER A 90 7.29 2.55 -27.77
C SER A 90 5.78 2.29 -27.77
N VAL A 91 5.21 2.09 -26.59
CA VAL A 91 3.77 1.92 -26.34
C VAL A 91 3.20 0.57 -26.82
N ILE A 92 3.26 -0.44 -25.94
CA ILE A 92 2.15 -1.40 -25.87
C ILE A 92 0.94 -0.56 -25.47
N ALA A 93 0.08 -0.25 -26.45
CA ALA A 93 -1.17 0.45 -26.23
C ALA A 93 -1.88 -0.17 -25.03
N ARG A 94 -2.18 0.67 -24.03
CA ARG A 94 -2.98 0.28 -22.87
C ARG A 94 -4.25 -0.38 -23.43
N PRO A 95 -4.52 -1.69 -23.23
CA PRO A 95 -5.89 -2.13 -23.34
C PRO A 95 -6.62 -1.31 -22.28
N GLU A 96 -7.52 -0.45 -22.71
CA GLU A 96 -8.47 0.25 -21.85
C GLU A 96 -8.99 -0.79 -20.87
N GLY A 97 -8.49 -0.75 -19.63
CA GLY A 97 -9.01 -1.59 -18.56
C GLY A 97 -10.49 -1.30 -18.45
N PRO A 98 -11.33 -2.30 -18.11
CA PRO A 98 -12.77 -2.10 -18.06
C PRO A 98 -13.05 -0.85 -17.24
N LYS A 99 -13.74 0.11 -17.85
CA LYS A 99 -14.21 1.33 -17.20
C LYS A 99 -14.85 0.87 -15.89
N GLN A 100 -14.28 1.25 -14.75
CA GLN A 100 -14.97 1.10 -13.48
C GLN A 100 -16.25 1.90 -13.65
N SER A 101 -17.36 1.19 -13.87
CA SER A 101 -18.69 1.76 -13.81
C SER A 101 -18.85 2.43 -12.44
N PRO A 102 -19.48 3.61 -12.40
CA PRO A 102 -19.56 4.39 -11.18
C PRO A 102 -20.20 3.55 -10.08
N ALA A 103 -19.52 3.48 -8.93
CA ALA A 103 -20.12 2.98 -7.72
C ALA A 103 -21.40 3.78 -7.46
N THR A 104 -22.54 3.08 -7.51
CA THR A 104 -23.83 3.64 -7.12
C THR A 104 -23.75 4.08 -5.65
N PRO A 105 -24.17 5.30 -5.30
CA PRO A 105 -24.22 5.72 -3.92
C PRO A 105 -25.55 5.24 -3.34
N GLU A 106 -25.54 4.15 -2.56
CA GLU A 106 -26.69 3.83 -1.72
C GLU A 106 -26.30 3.72 -0.24
N SER A 107 -26.86 4.68 0.50
CA SER A 107 -27.19 4.69 1.91
C SER A 107 -26.06 4.78 2.93
N ALA A 108 -25.65 6.02 3.17
CA ALA A 108 -25.34 6.47 4.53
C ALA A 108 -26.64 6.81 5.28
N CYS A 109 -26.93 6.13 6.40
CA CYS A 109 -27.64 6.65 7.59
C CYS A 109 -27.81 5.49 8.61
N HIS A 110 -26.96 5.37 9.63
CA HIS A 110 -27.04 5.94 10.99
C HIS A 110 -27.65 4.97 12.04
N PRO A 111 -27.27 5.10 13.33
CA PRO A 111 -27.22 4.04 14.34
C PRO A 111 -28.41 4.05 15.30
N ALA A 112 -28.73 2.93 15.95
CA ALA A 112 -29.41 2.89 17.26
C ALA A 112 -29.55 1.46 17.83
N ASN A 113 -29.03 1.28 19.05
CA ASN A 113 -29.51 0.47 20.18
C ASN A 113 -30.47 -0.71 19.96
N LEU A 114 -30.10 -1.87 20.52
CA LEU A 114 -31.03 -2.76 21.22
C LEU A 114 -30.28 -3.44 22.39
N ASP A 115 -30.29 -2.77 23.54
CA ASP A 115 -30.14 -3.43 24.84
C ASP A 115 -31.51 -4.01 25.26
N SER A 116 -31.46 -5.19 25.87
CA SER A 116 -32.36 -5.68 26.94
C SER A 116 -33.87 -5.67 26.71
N GLU A 117 -34.49 -6.87 26.63
CA GLU A 117 -35.81 -7.30 27.17
C GLU A 117 -36.03 -8.73 26.62
N PHE A 118 -36.50 -9.78 27.30
CA PHE A 118 -37.36 -9.91 28.47
C PHE A 118 -37.28 -11.37 28.97
N ALA A 119 -37.43 -11.55 30.28
CA ALA A 119 -37.38 -12.83 30.99
C ALA A 119 -38.74 -13.58 31.03
N GLY A 120 -38.67 -14.91 31.22
CA GLY A 120 -39.71 -15.74 31.87
C GLY A 120 -40.81 -16.31 30.95
N THR A 121 -41.42 -17.48 31.16
CA THR A 121 -41.43 -18.51 32.23
C THR A 121 -42.02 -19.83 31.63
N PRO A 122 -42.56 -20.83 32.38
CA PRO A 122 -42.00 -22.18 32.49
C PRO A 122 -42.85 -23.27 31.81
N THR A 123 -42.31 -24.49 31.63
CA THR A 123 -43.15 -25.69 31.51
C THR A 123 -42.69 -26.74 32.51
N THR A 124 -43.67 -27.19 33.29
CA THR A 124 -43.57 -27.96 34.52
C THR A 124 -43.87 -29.44 34.27
N ARG A 125 -43.20 -30.30 35.08
CA ARG A 125 -43.53 -31.70 35.44
C ARG A 125 -43.37 -32.76 34.34
N ARG A 126 -42.97 -34.01 34.62
CA ARG A 126 -43.03 -34.80 35.87
C ARG A 126 -42.13 -36.05 35.75
N SER A 127 -41.59 -36.47 36.89
CA SER A 127 -41.53 -37.86 37.39
C SER A 127 -40.59 -38.92 36.78
N SER A 128 -39.65 -39.34 37.63
CA SER A 128 -39.50 -40.72 38.13
C SER A 128 -38.88 -41.78 37.19
N GLN A 129 -37.58 -42.03 37.35
CA GLN A 129 -37.03 -43.14 38.15
C GLN A 129 -35.51 -43.02 38.23
#